data_AF-A0A7C9RCQ4-F1
#
_entry.id   AF-A0A7C9RCQ4-F1
#
_cell.length_a   1.000
_cell.length_b   1.000
_cell.length_c   1.000
_cell.angle_alpha   90.00
_cell.angle_beta   90.00
_cell.angle_gamma   90.00
#
_symmetry.space_group_name_H-M   'P 1'
#
loop_
_entity.id
_entity.type
_entity.pdbx_description
1 polymer ?
#
loop_
_entity_poly.entity_id
_entity_poly.type
_entity_poly.pdbx_seq_one_letter_code
_entity_poly.pdbx_strand_id
1 'polypeptide(L)'
;MIVRQFISWVRTAPAGERAEATRCLARAWLISDLSEDDRAAAEGALLMLLDDASPLVRQAMAEVVAHSLEAPAAIVAALAVDQAAVAVPILER
;
A
#
# COMPACT_ATOMS: atom_id res chain seq x y z
N MET A 1 9.60 0.16 -18.79
CA MET A 1 10.81 0.37 -17.97
C MET A 1 10.52 1.24 -16.73
N ILE A 2 9.40 1.03 -16.05
CA ILE A 2 8.93 1.89 -14.93
C ILE A 2 9.16 1.23 -13.56
N VAL A 3 9.04 -0.10 -13.48
CA VAL A 3 9.17 -0.88 -12.23
C VAL A 3 10.57 -0.80 -11.61
N ARG A 4 11.65 -0.96 -12.41
CA ARG A 4 13.03 -0.86 -11.89
C ARG A 4 13.36 0.53 -11.37
N GLN A 5 12.85 1.58 -12.02
CA GLN A 5 13.03 2.96 -11.56
C GLN A 5 12.25 3.21 -10.27
N PHE A 6 11.01 2.73 -10.19
CA PHE A 6 10.21 2.80 -8.96
C PHE A 6 10.89 2.09 -7.79
N ILE A 7 11.36 0.85 -7.97
CA ILE A 7 12.08 0.11 -6.92
C ILE A 7 13.36 0.84 -6.51
N SER A 8 14.11 1.38 -7.47
CA SER A 8 15.32 2.15 -7.17
C SER A 8 15.01 3.42 -6.38
N TRP A 9 13.90 4.10 -6.68
CA TRP A 9 13.45 5.28 -5.97
C TRP A 9 12.96 4.94 -4.56
N VAL A 10 12.15 3.89 -4.39
CA VAL A 10 11.65 3.42 -3.08
C VAL A 10 12.83 3.15 -2.12
N ARG A 11 13.97 2.68 -2.62
CA ARG A 11 15.15 2.42 -1.77
C ARG A 11 15.82 3.67 -1.20
N THR A 12 15.68 4.82 -1.84
CA THR A 12 16.42 6.04 -1.48
C THR A 12 15.52 7.19 -1.05
N ALA A 13 14.23 7.16 -1.41
CA ALA A 13 13.27 8.20 -1.08
C ALA A 13 13.03 8.29 0.44
N PRO A 14 12.81 9.48 1.01
CA PRO A 14 12.38 9.65 2.40
C PRO A 14 11.07 8.90 2.69
N ALA A 15 10.92 8.39 3.92
CA ALA A 15 9.75 7.60 4.30
C ALA A 15 8.41 8.32 4.07
N GLY A 16 8.36 9.64 4.30
CA GLY A 16 7.15 10.44 4.05
C GLY A 16 6.74 10.47 2.58
N GLU A 17 7.71 10.58 1.66
CA GLU A 17 7.42 10.55 0.21
C GLU A 17 6.92 9.17 -0.23
N ARG A 18 7.52 8.09 0.31
CA ARG A 18 7.06 6.72 0.04
C ARG A 18 5.66 6.49 0.59
N ALA A 19 5.36 7.01 1.78
CA ALA A 19 4.04 6.89 2.39
C ALA A 19 2.98 7.59 1.54
N GLU A 20 3.27 8.79 1.03
CA GLU A 20 2.35 9.51 0.17
C GLU A 20 2.16 8.82 -1.19
N ALA A 21 3.23 8.32 -1.81
CA ALA A 21 3.13 7.53 -3.04
C ALA A 21 2.30 6.25 -2.83
N THR A 22 2.47 5.58 -1.69
CA THR A 22 1.71 4.38 -1.31
C THR A 22 0.23 4.70 -1.13
N ARG A 23 -0.09 5.80 -0.46
CA ARG A 23 -1.47 6.28 -0.30
C ARG A 23 -2.12 6.54 -1.66
N CYS A 24 -1.42 7.24 -2.55
CA CYS A 24 -1.90 7.50 -3.91
C CYS A 24 -2.13 6.21 -4.70
N LEU A 25 -1.21 5.26 -4.63
CA LEU A 25 -1.32 3.97 -5.32
C LEU A 25 -2.48 3.13 -4.79
N ALA A 26 -2.62 3.02 -3.46
CA ALA A 26 -3.71 2.29 -2.82
C ALA A 26 -5.07 2.89 -3.18
N ARG A 27 -5.18 4.23 -3.21
CA ARG A 27 -6.39 4.91 -3.67
C ARG A 27 -6.67 4.61 -5.13
N ALA A 28 -5.68 4.71 -6.01
CA ALA A 28 -5.84 4.41 -7.43
C ALA A 28 -6.32 2.97 -7.66
N TRP A 29 -5.79 2.00 -6.91
CA TRP A 29 -6.24 0.61 -6.99
C TRP A 29 -7.74 0.46 -6.62
N LEU A 30 -8.20 1.20 -5.61
CA LEU A 30 -9.58 1.14 -5.14
C LEU A 30 -10.58 1.84 -6.07
N ILE A 31 -10.28 3.06 -6.53
CA ILE A 31 -11.30 3.94 -7.13
C ILE A 31 -11.08 4.25 -8.61
N SER A 32 -9.92 3.96 -9.18
CA SER A 32 -9.63 4.27 -10.58
C SER A 32 -10.06 3.12 -11.49
N ASP A 33 -10.45 3.48 -12.70
CA ASP A 33 -10.67 2.54 -13.81
C ASP A 33 -9.32 2.14 -14.42
N LEU A 34 -8.67 1.17 -13.77
CA LEU A 34 -7.41 0.59 -14.22
C LEU A 34 -7.67 -0.58 -15.18
N SER A 35 -6.82 -0.70 -16.20
CA SER A 35 -6.75 -1.94 -16.97
C SER A 35 -6.44 -3.14 -16.05
N GLU A 36 -6.80 -4.36 -16.44
CA GLU A 36 -6.50 -5.55 -15.62
C GLU A 36 -5.00 -5.69 -15.33
N ASP A 37 -4.16 -5.41 -16.33
CA ASP A 37 -2.70 -5.43 -16.20
C ASP A 37 -2.20 -4.36 -15.21
N ASP A 38 -2.73 -3.14 -15.27
CA ASP A 38 -2.34 -2.06 -14.35
C ASP A 38 -2.85 -2.32 -12.94
N ARG A 39 -4.05 -2.88 -12.79
CA ARG A 39 -4.60 -3.28 -11.49
C ARG A 39 -3.75 -4.36 -10.84
N ALA A 40 -3.35 -5.37 -11.61
CA ALA A 40 -2.46 -6.43 -11.14
C ALA A 40 -1.06 -5.89 -10.78
N ALA A 41 -0.51 -4.98 -11.59
CA ALA A 41 0.79 -4.35 -11.31
C ALA A 41 0.73 -3.47 -10.05
N ALA A 42 -0.34 -2.70 -9.86
CA ALA A 42 -0.57 -1.89 -8.68
C ALA A 42 -0.70 -2.76 -7.42
N GLU A 43 -1.45 -3.85 -7.48
CA GLU A 43 -1.54 -4.81 -6.37
C GLU A 43 -0.18 -5.42 -6.02
N GLY A 44 0.59 -5.84 -7.02
CA GLY A 44 1.96 -6.35 -6.82
C GLY A 44 2.88 -5.33 -6.16
N ALA A 45 2.76 -4.04 -6.51
CA ALA A 45 3.52 -2.97 -5.87
C ALA A 45 3.06 -2.72 -4.42
N LEU A 46 1.75 -2.78 -4.13
CA LEU A 46 1.24 -2.70 -2.77
C LEU A 46 1.73 -3.87 -1.92
N LEU A 47 1.71 -5.10 -2.45
CA LEU A 47 2.27 -6.28 -1.76
C LEU A 47 3.76 -6.09 -1.42
N MET A 48 4.56 -5.55 -2.35
CA MET A 48 5.97 -5.22 -2.08
C MET A 48 6.12 -4.16 -0.97
N LEU A 49 5.22 -3.17 -0.91
CA LEU A 49 5.27 -2.08 0.08
C LEU A 49 4.86 -2.52 1.49
N LEU A 50 4.26 -3.72 1.65
CA LEU A 50 4.05 -4.34 2.96
C LEU A 50 5.38 -4.63 3.68
N ASP A 51 6.48 -4.77 2.95
CA ASP A 51 7.82 -4.96 3.50
C ASP A 51 8.59 -3.64 3.72
N ASP A 52 7.95 -2.46 3.54
CA ASP A 52 8.63 -1.19 3.77
C ASP A 52 9.09 -1.08 5.23
N ALA A 53 10.37 -0.77 5.44
CA ALA A 53 10.96 -0.69 6.78
C ALA A 53 10.30 0.39 7.65
N SER A 54 9.76 1.45 7.05
CA SER A 54 9.06 2.50 7.79
C SER A 54 7.60 2.15 8.00
N PRO A 55 7.12 2.13 9.25
CA PRO A 55 5.70 1.89 9.50
C PRO A 55 4.80 3.00 8.95
N LEU A 56 5.33 4.20 8.68
CA LEU A 56 4.56 5.29 8.06
C LEU A 56 3.99 4.89 6.70
N VAL A 57 4.76 4.11 5.93
CA VAL A 57 4.36 3.64 4.60
C VAL A 57 3.24 2.63 4.70
N ARG A 58 3.39 1.65 5.60
CA ARG A 58 2.40 0.60 5.84
C ARG A 58 1.12 1.15 6.48
N GLN A 59 1.25 2.12 7.40
CA GLN A 59 0.12 2.84 7.98
C GLN A 59 -0.65 3.63 6.91
N ALA A 60 0.04 4.34 6.01
CA ALA A 60 -0.62 5.07 4.94
C ALA A 60 -1.42 4.14 4.01
N MET A 61 -0.95 2.91 3.80
CA MET A 61 -1.72 1.87 3.11
C MET A 61 -2.94 1.43 3.93
N ALA A 62 -2.76 1.15 5.22
CA ALA A 62 -3.82 0.72 6.13
C ALA A 62 -4.97 1.73 6.20
N GLU A 63 -4.66 3.02 6.35
CA GLU A 63 -5.65 4.11 6.38
C GLU A 63 -6.54 4.15 5.13
N VAL A 64 -6.01 3.75 3.97
CA VAL A 64 -6.76 3.73 2.71
C VAL A 64 -7.63 2.49 2.59
N VAL A 65 -7.09 1.31 2.93
CA VAL A 65 -7.77 0.03 2.68
C VAL A 65 -8.74 -0.38 3.78
N ALA A 66 -8.57 0.13 5.00
CA ALA A 66 -9.40 -0.17 6.19
C ALA A 66 -10.91 -0.13 5.94
N HIS A 67 -11.36 0.85 5.14
CA HIS A 67 -12.78 1.13 4.94
C HIS A 67 -13.33 0.56 3.62
N SER A 68 -12.54 -0.24 2.90
CA SER A 68 -12.94 -0.80 1.61
C SER A 68 -13.22 -2.29 1.71
N LEU A 69 -14.43 -2.69 1.32
CA LEU A 69 -14.82 -4.09 1.16
C LEU A 69 -14.15 -4.75 -0.06
N GLU A 70 -13.60 -3.95 -0.97
CA GLU A 70 -12.92 -4.42 -2.18
C GLU A 70 -11.41 -4.56 -1.99
N ALA A 71 -10.87 -4.16 -0.83
CA ALA A 71 -9.45 -4.26 -0.55
C ALA A 71 -8.95 -5.72 -0.67
N PRO A 72 -7.75 -5.97 -1.24
CA PRO A 72 -7.21 -7.31 -1.37
C PRO A 72 -7.04 -7.98 -0.01
N ALA A 73 -7.61 -9.18 0.15
CA ALA A 73 -7.60 -9.90 1.42
C ALA A 73 -6.18 -10.15 1.97
N ALA A 74 -5.21 -10.40 1.08
CA ALA A 74 -3.81 -10.59 1.46
C ALA A 74 -3.19 -9.32 2.10
N ILE A 75 -3.50 -8.14 1.54
CA ILE A 75 -3.03 -6.86 2.06
C ILE A 75 -3.67 -6.59 3.43
N VAL A 76 -4.99 -6.76 3.54
CA VAL A 76 -5.71 -6.55 4.80
C VAL A 76 -5.17 -7.49 5.89
N ALA A 77 -4.98 -8.78 5.57
CA ALA A 77 -4.46 -9.76 6.52
C ALA A 77 -3.05 -9.42 7.02
N ALA A 78 -2.16 -8.97 6.13
CA ALA A 78 -0.80 -8.58 6.49
C ALA A 78 -0.78 -7.34 7.41
N LEU A 79 -1.57 -6.31 7.07
CA LEU A 79 -1.65 -5.08 7.86
C LEU A 79 -2.31 -5.31 9.22
N ALA A 80 -3.27 -6.22 9.32
CA ALA A 80 -3.95 -6.57 10.57
C ALA A 80 -3.03 -7.19 11.64
N VAL A 81 -1.93 -7.83 11.24
CA VAL A 81 -0.97 -8.47 12.15
C VAL A 81 0.32 -7.67 12.35
N ASP A 82 0.35 -6.44 11.84
CA ASP A 82 1.46 -5.52 11.98
C ASP A 82 1.49 -4.90 13.40
N GLN A 83 2.43 -3.99 13.65
CA GLN A 83 2.46 -3.19 14.87
C GLN A 83 1.19 -2.33 15.01
N ALA A 84 0.87 -1.95 16.26
CA ALA A 84 -0.38 -1.30 16.61
C ALA A 84 -0.76 -0.09 15.72
N ALA A 85 0.17 0.81 15.41
CA ALA A 85 -0.10 1.99 14.59
C ALA A 85 -0.59 1.67 13.16
N VAL A 86 -0.24 0.50 12.64
CA VAL A 86 -0.65 0.01 11.31
C VAL A 86 -1.90 -0.86 11.41
N ALA A 87 -1.96 -1.74 12.42
CA ALA A 87 -3.05 -2.69 12.58
C ALA A 87 -4.35 -2.06 13.09
N VAL A 88 -4.29 -1.03 13.94
CA VAL A 88 -5.47 -0.39 14.53
C VAL A 88 -6.46 0.08 13.46
N PRO A 89 -6.06 0.86 12.42
CA PRO A 89 -6.98 1.24 11.34
C PRO A 89 -7.70 0.08 10.66
N ILE A 90 -7.08 -1.10 10.57
CA ILE A 90 -7.67 -2.28 9.95
C ILE A 90 -8.67 -2.99 10.86
N LEU A 91 -8.39 -3.00 12.17
CA LEU A 91 -9.14 -3.78 13.15
C LEU A 91 -10.24 -2.98 13.84
N GLU A 92 -10.10 -1.65 13.91
CA GLU A 92 -11.11 -0.76 14.47
C GLU A 92 -12.27 -0.57 13.48
N ARG A 93 -13.50 -0.56 14.01
CA ARG A 93 -14.75 -0.43 13.25
C ARG A 93 -15.49 0.83 13.66
#